data_AF-A0A7X0CNZ1-F1
#
_entry.id   AF-A0A7X0CNZ1-F1
#
_cell.length_a   1.000
_cell.length_b   1.000
_cell.length_c   1.000
_cell.angle_alpha   90.00
_cell.angle_beta   90.00
_cell.angle_gamma   90.00
#
_symmetry.space_group_name_H-M   'P 1'
#
loop_
_entity.id
_entity.type
_entity.pdbx_description
1 polymer ?
#
loop_
_entity_poly.entity_id
_entity_poly.type
_entity_poly.pdbx_seq_one_letter_code
_entity_poly.pdbx_strand_id
1 'polypeptide(L)' 'MEDGLALTHIEILDSDSNKPEIRLSGEIQKVAHSLGIESWFVSITHAPANSLAFVVAEGFKTQS' A
#
# COMPACT_ATOMS: atom_id res chain seq x y z
N MET A 1 -9.81 -10.78 -15.53
CA MET A 1 -9.90 -10.16 -14.19
C MET A 1 -10.77 -8.94 -14.36
N GLU A 2 -12.09 -9.14 -14.25
CA GLU A 2 -13.07 -8.06 -14.19
C GLU A 2 -13.17 -7.63 -12.73
N ASP A 3 -13.12 -6.31 -12.51
CA ASP A 3 -13.14 -5.58 -11.21
C ASP A 3 -11.83 -5.47 -10.41
N GLY A 4 -10.68 -5.65 -11.05
CA GLY A 4 -9.38 -5.47 -10.41
C GLY A 4 -8.95 -3.99 -10.37
N LEU A 5 -8.89 -3.39 -9.18
CA LEU A 5 -8.17 -2.14 -8.97
C LEU A 5 -6.77 -2.26 -9.61
N ALA A 6 -6.48 -1.41 -10.60
CA ALA A 6 -5.24 -1.50 -11.34
C ALA A 6 -4.06 -1.23 -10.40
N LEU A 7 -3.15 -2.20 -10.26
CA LEU A 7 -1.96 -2.09 -9.41
C LEU A 7 -1.04 -0.93 -9.81
N THR A 8 -1.20 -0.37 -11.01
CA THR A 8 -0.53 0.84 -11.47
C THR A 8 -0.77 2.07 -10.59
N HIS A 9 -1.78 2.04 -9.71
CA HIS A 9 -2.05 3.10 -8.76
C HIS A 9 -1.29 2.96 -7.42
N ILE A 10 -0.48 1.90 -7.27
CA ILE A 10 0.31 1.61 -6.07
C ILE A 10 1.79 1.66 -6.45
N GLU A 11 2.49 2.66 -5.94
CA GLU A 11 3.94 2.80 -6.14
C GLU A 11 4.68 2.42 -4.86
N ILE A 12 5.77 1.66 -4.99
CA ILE A 12 6.74 1.41 -3.93
C ILE A 12 8.01 2.19 -4.27
N LEU A 13 8.33 3.21 -3.48
CA LEU A 13 9.54 4.00 -3.65
C LEU A 13 10.62 3.55 -2.68
N ASP A 14 11.85 3.38 -3.18
CA ASP A 14 13.03 3.26 -2.33
C ASP A 14 13.39 4.67 -1.86
N SER A 15 13.14 4.98 -0.59
CA SER A 15 13.58 6.27 -0.02
C SER A 15 15.07 6.24 0.25
N ASP A 16 15.72 7.41 0.33
CA ASP A 16 17.15 7.54 0.71
C ASP A 16 17.50 6.88 2.05
N SER A 17 16.50 6.40 2.81
CA SER A 17 16.63 5.69 4.08
C SER A 17 16.44 4.16 3.98
N ASN A 18 16.44 3.55 2.79
CA ASN A 18 16.12 2.12 2.55
C ASN A 18 14.74 1.69 3.11
N LYS A 19 13.85 2.66 3.32
CA LYS A 19 12.49 2.39 3.80
C LYS A 19 11.55 2.48 2.60
N PRO A 20 10.91 1.36 2.20
CA PRO A 20 9.94 1.38 1.12
C PRO A 20 8.70 2.19 1.52
N GLU A 21 8.24 3.07 0.63
CA GLU A 21 7.03 3.88 0.82
C GLU A 21 5.92 3.44 -0.15
N ILE A 22 4.70 3.26 0.35
CA ILE A 22 3.51 3.06 -0.50
C ILE A 22 2.87 4.41 -0.80
N ARG A 23 2.71 4.74 -2.08
CA ARG A 23 1.90 5.87 -2.53
C ARG A 23 0.70 5.38 -3.32
N LEU A 24 -0.48 5.82 -2.89
CA LEU A 24 -1.75 5.56 -3.58
C LEU A 24 -2.15 6.79 -4.39
N SER A 25 -2.72 6.55 -5.56
CA SER A 25 -3.26 7.61 -6.41
C SER A 25 -4.64 7.26 -6.97
N GLY A 26 -5.34 8.27 -7.48
CA GLY A 26 -6.62 8.10 -8.18
C GLY A 26 -7.70 7.47 -7.30
N GLU A 27 -8.44 6.51 -7.88
CA GLU A 27 -9.59 5.89 -7.20
C GLU A 27 -9.17 5.08 -5.96
N ILE A 28 -7.98 4.47 -5.95
CA ILE A 28 -7.51 3.69 -4.79
C ILE A 28 -7.25 4.60 -3.59
N GLN A 29 -6.72 5.80 -3.81
CA GLN A 29 -6.53 6.77 -2.74
C GLN A 29 -7.86 7.18 -2.11
N LYS A 30 -8.90 7.42 -2.94
CA LYS A 30 -10.24 7.76 -2.45
C LYS A 30 -10.85 6.64 -1.63
N VAL A 31 -10.71 5.39 -2.08
CA VAL A 31 -11.19 4.22 -1.35
C VAL A 31 -10.45 4.08 -0.02
N ALA A 32 -9.13 4.17 0.01
CA ALA A 32 -8.35 4.08 1.24
C ALA A 32 -8.75 5.16 2.27
N HIS A 33 -8.94 6.40 1.81
CA HIS A 33 -9.43 7.50 2.65
C HIS A 33 -10.86 7.25 3.16
N SER A 34 -11.76 6.71 2.32
CA SER A 34 -13.13 6.36 2.75
C SER A 34 -13.18 5.25 3.79
N LEU A 35 -12.14 4.41 3.84
CA LEU A 35 -11.95 3.37 4.86
C LEU A 35 -11.25 3.89 6.12
N GLY A 36 -10.88 5.18 6.15
CA GLY A 36 -10.18 5.82 7.27
C GLY A 36 -8.71 5.42 7.38
N ILE A 37 -8.09 4.90 6.32
CA ILE A 37 -6.68 4.51 6.30
C ILE A 37 -5.82 5.73 6.00
N GLU A 38 -4.90 6.03 6.92
CA GLU A 38 -4.05 7.22 6.88
C GLU A 38 -2.59 6.88 6.53
N SER A 39 -2.13 5.68 6.91
CA SER A 39 -0.73 5.29 6.76
C SER A 39 -0.56 3.84 6.35
N TRP A 40 0.45 3.60 5.53
CA TRP A 40 0.81 2.29 5.02
C TRP A 40 2.27 1.98 5.36
N PHE A 41 2.49 0.80 5.94
CA PHE A 41 3.81 0.29 6.26
C PHE A 41 4.03 -0.97 5.44
N VAL A 42 5.16 -1.05 4.75
CA VAL A 42 5.51 -2.22 3.96
C VAL A 42 6.91 -2.70 4.30
N SER A 43 7.08 -4.01 4.32
CA SER A 43 8.38 -4.66 4.34
C SER A 43 8.43 -5.65 3.18
N ILE A 44 9.50 -5.60 2.41
CA ILE A 44 9.71 -6.45 1.24
C ILE A 44 10.97 -7.25 1.46
N THR A 45 10.90 -8.55 1.21
CA THR A 45 12.05 -9.44 1.24
C THR A 45 12.10 -10.20 -0.07
N HIS A 46 13.29 -10.30 -0.64
CA HIS A 46 13.53 -11.06 -1.86
C HIS A 46 14.63 -12.08 -1.62
N ALA A 47 14.42 -13.30 -2.11
CA ALA A 47 15.43 -14.33 -2.22
C ALA A 47 15.40 -14.90 -3.66
N PRO A 48 16.45 -15.62 -4.10
CA PRO A 48 16.57 -16.03 -5.51
C PRO A 48 15.37 -16.82 -6.07
N ALA A 49 14.63 -17.50 -5.21
CA ALA A 49 13.48 -18.33 -5.58
C ALA A 49 12.12 -17.69 -5.28
N ASN A 50 12.04 -16.66 -4.44
CA ASN A 50 10.77 -16.08 -4.01
C ASN A 50 10.87 -14.61 -3.56
N SER A 51 9.73 -13.92 -3.64
CA SER A 51 9.56 -12.57 -3.10
C SER A 51 8.39 -12.58 -2.12
N LEU A 52 8.53 -11.86 -1.03
CA LEU A 52 7.50 -11.66 -0.02
C LEU A 52 7.33 -10.16 0.25
N ALA A 53 6.08 -9.74 0.43
CA ALA A 53 5.76 -8.43 0.95
C ALA A 53 4.77 -8.58 2.11
N PHE A 54 5.00 -7.82 3.19
CA PHE A 54 4.10 -7.71 4.32
C PHE A 54 3.65 -6.25 4.44
N VAL A 55 2.34 -6.01 4.55
CA VAL A 55 1.76 -4.67 4.55
C VAL A 55 0.84 -4.51 5.76
N VAL A 56 0.99 -3.39 6.47
CA VAL A 56 0.10 -2.96 7.56
C VAL A 56 -0.50 -1.61 7.18
N ALA A 57 -1.81 -1.49 7.33
CA ALA A 57 -2.54 -0.24 7.22
C ALA A 57 -2.88 0.27 8.63
N GLU A 58 -2.62 1.55 8.87
CA GLU A 58 -3.00 2.27 10.08
C GLU A 58 -4.01 3.35 9.73
N GLY A 59 -5.01 3.52 10.59
CA GLY A 59 -6.10 4.44 10.33
C GLY A 59 -7.06 4.57 11.51
N PHE A 60 -7.98 5.51 11.38
CA PHE A 60 -9.04 5.72 12.37
C PHE A 60 -10.29 4.97 11.94
N LYS A 61 -10.78 4.09 12.82
CA LYS A 61 -12.08 3.48 12.60
C LYS A 61 -13.16 4.51 12.93
N THR A 62 -13.86 5.02 11.93
CA THR A 62 -15.07 5.80 12.16
C THR A 62 -16.10 4.87 12.80
N GLN A 63 -16.29 4.97 14.13
CA GLN A 63 -17.38 4.29 14.81
C GLN A 63 -18.70 4.88 14.29
N SER A 64 -19.47 4.06 13.58
CA SER A 64 -20.91 4.28 13.38
C SER A 64 -21.69 3.60 14.50
#